data_AF-A0A966C7U9-F1
#
_entry.id   AF-A0A966C7U9-F1
#
_cell.length_a   1.000
_cell.length_b   1.000
_cell.length_c   1.000
_cell.angle_alpha   90.00
_cell.angle_beta   90.00
_cell.angle_gamma   90.00
#
_symmetry.space_group_name_H-M   'P 1'
#
loop_
_entity.id
_entity.type
_entity.pdbx_description
1 polymer ?
#
loop_
_entity_poly.entity_id
_entity_poly.type
_entity_poly.pdbx_seq_one_letter_code
_entity_poly.pdbx_strand_id
1 'polypeptide(L)'
;MKYLTLIWANLKRKKLRTTLTIGSFVVALFLYGLLVAIRIAFSGGVDAAGVDRLNTINKVSLIMPLPFSYRDRLLQVPGVSGVTFA
;
A
#
# COMPACT_ATOMS: atom_id res chain seq x y z
N MET A 1 20.98 -30.08 24.96
CA MET A 1 19.53 -29.77 25.16
C MET A 1 18.75 -31.04 25.55
N LYS A 2 18.84 -31.49 26.81
CA LYS A 2 18.40 -32.83 27.26
C LYS A 2 16.85 -33.02 27.31
N TYR A 3 16.07 -31.94 27.19
CA TYR A 3 14.60 -31.94 27.34
C TYR A 3 13.81 -31.76 26.03
N LEU A 4 14.47 -31.41 24.91
CA LEU A 4 13.79 -31.21 23.62
C LEU A 4 13.06 -32.48 23.14
N THR A 5 13.67 -33.64 23.37
CA THR A 5 13.12 -34.94 22.99
C THR A 5 11.84 -35.28 23.77
N LEU A 6 11.74 -34.85 25.04
CA LEU A 6 10.56 -35.04 25.89
C LEU A 6 9.39 -34.14 25.48
N ILE A 7 9.70 -32.91 25.05
CA ILE A 7 8.68 -31.98 24.52
C ILE A 7 8.10 -32.53 23.22
N TRP A 8 8.96 -33.01 22.31
CA TRP A 8 8.53 -33.63 21.05
C TRP A 8 7.72 -34.91 21.26
N ALA A 9 8.11 -35.75 22.22
CA ALA A 9 7.35 -36.95 22.59
C ALA A 9 5.96 -36.61 23.14
N ASN A 10 5.84 -35.55 23.95
CA ASN A 10 4.55 -35.10 24.49
C ASN A 10 3.66 -34.44 23.43
N LEU A 11 4.23 -33.67 22.50
CA LEU A 11 3.48 -33.04 21.39
C LEU A 11 2.88 -34.08 20.44
N LYS A 12 3.60 -35.16 20.14
CA LYS A 12 3.12 -36.26 19.27
C LYS A 12 2.03 -37.12 19.93
N ARG A 13 1.91 -37.10 21.26
CA ARG A 13 0.94 -37.91 22.01
C ARG A 13 -0.49 -37.38 21.88
N LYS A 14 -0.68 -36.08 21.68
CA LYS A 14 -1.99 -35.41 21.49
C LYS A 14 -2.00 -34.64 20.15
N LYS A 15 -1.89 -35.38 19.04
CA LYS A 15 -1.81 -34.83 17.66
C LYS A 15 -2.87 -33.77 17.37
N LEU A 16 -4.14 -34.06 17.69
CA LEU A 16 -5.27 -33.15 17.43
C LEU A 16 -5.16 -31.81 18.18
N ARG A 17 -4.76 -31.84 19.46
CA ARG A 17 -4.66 -30.60 20.25
C ARG A 17 -3.53 -29.72 19.72
N THR A 18 -2.37 -30.32 19.44
CA THR A 18 -1.19 -29.63 18.93
C THR A 18 -1.44 -29.04 17.54
N THR A 19 -2.08 -29.78 16.63
CA THR A 19 -2.38 -29.27 15.29
C THR A 19 -3.41 -28.14 15.34
N LEU A 20 -4.42 -28.23 16.21
CA LEU A 20 -5.45 -27.21 16.33
C LEU A 20 -4.90 -25.91 16.94
N THR A 21 -3.98 -25.99 17.90
CA THR A 21 -3.30 -24.80 18.45
C THR A 21 -2.39 -24.15 17.42
N ILE A 22 -1.53 -24.93 16.76
CA ILE A 22 -0.63 -24.40 15.72
C ILE A 22 -1.44 -23.83 14.55
N GLY A 23 -2.50 -24.51 14.12
CA GLY A 23 -3.40 -24.05 13.06
C GLY A 23 -4.04 -22.70 13.39
N SER A 24 -4.48 -22.49 14.63
CA SER A 24 -5.02 -21.19 15.07
C SER A 24 -3.99 -20.06 14.94
N PHE A 25 -2.74 -20.30 15.35
CA PHE A 25 -1.66 -19.32 15.17
C PHE A 25 -1.36 -19.06 13.69
N VAL A 26 -1.33 -20.09 12.85
CA VAL A 26 -1.10 -19.96 11.40
C VAL A 26 -2.19 -19.11 10.75
N VAL A 27 -3.47 -19.35 11.08
CA VAL A 27 -4.59 -18.57 10.55
C VAL A 27 -4.50 -17.12 11.00
N ALA A 28 -4.16 -16.85 12.27
CA ALA A 28 -3.99 -15.48 12.76
C ALA A 28 -2.89 -14.72 12.01
N LEU A 29 -1.72 -15.34 11.83
CA LEU A 29 -0.61 -14.76 11.07
C LEU A 29 -0.96 -14.56 9.59
N PHE A 30 -1.68 -15.52 9.00
CA PHE A 30 -2.15 -15.42 7.62
C PHE A 30 -3.11 -14.24 7.42
N LEU A 31 -4.11 -14.10 8.29
CA LEU A 31 -5.06 -12.98 8.24
C LEU A 31 -4.36 -11.64 8.44
N TYR A 32 -3.39 -11.57 9.36
CA TYR A 32 -2.58 -10.38 9.55
C TYR A 32 -1.77 -10.02 8.28
N GLY A 33 -1.09 -11.00 7.67
CA GLY A 33 -0.34 -10.79 6.44
C GLY A 33 -1.24 -10.32 5.28
N LEU A 34 -2.43 -10.91 5.16
CA LEU A 34 -3.43 -10.49 4.17
C LEU A 34 -3.86 -9.03 4.38
N LEU A 35 -4.13 -8.63 5.63
CA LEU A 35 -4.49 -7.26 5.96
C LEU A 35 -3.38 -6.27 5.56
N VAL A 36 -2.12 -6.61 5.85
CA VAL A 36 -0.97 -5.77 5.47
C VAL A 36 -0.85 -5.66 3.95
N ALA A 37 -1.00 -6.76 3.21
CA ALA A 37 -0.94 -6.75 1.75
C ALA A 37 -2.05 -5.87 1.14
N ILE A 38 -3.28 -6.00 1.64
CA ILE A 38 -4.40 -5.13 1.24
C ILE A 38 -4.07 -3.67 1.55
N ARG A 39 -3.61 -3.37 2.77
CA ARG A 39 -3.25 -2.00 3.16
C ARG A 39 -2.23 -1.38 2.19
N ILE A 40 -1.19 -2.13 1.81
CA ILE A 40 -0.16 -1.68 0.88
C ILE A 40 -0.73 -1.49 -0.53
N ALA A 41 -1.56 -2.41 -1.01
CA ALA A 41 -2.17 -2.32 -2.33
C ALA A 41 -3.06 -1.06 -2.45
N PHE A 42 -3.84 -0.76 -1.41
CA PHE A 42 -4.67 0.44 -1.36
C PHE A 42 -3.85 1.71 -1.16
N SER A 43 -2.79 1.71 -0.33
CA SER A 43 -1.94 2.91 -0.16
C SER A 43 -1.11 3.21 -1.41
N GLY A 44 -0.54 2.20 -2.06
CA GLY A 44 0.21 2.38 -3.31
C GLY A 44 -0.66 2.88 -4.46
N GLY A 45 -1.96 2.51 -4.47
CA GLY A 45 -2.95 3.07 -5.39
C GLY A 45 -3.21 4.57 -5.15
N VAL A 46 -3.18 5.03 -3.90
CA VAL A 46 -3.38 6.44 -3.53
C VAL A 46 -2.15 7.28 -3.87
N ASP A 47 -0.93 6.78 -3.64
CA ASP A 47 0.30 7.47 -4.03
C ASP A 47 0.40 7.61 -5.57
N ALA A 48 -0.09 6.61 -6.32
CA ALA A 48 -0.18 6.68 -7.77
C ALA A 48 -1.30 7.63 -8.28
N ALA A 49 -2.29 7.95 -7.45
CA ALA A 49 -3.49 8.71 -7.86
C ALA A 49 -3.27 10.23 -7.99
N GLY A 50 -2.06 10.74 -7.81
CA GLY A 50 -1.73 12.14 -8.13
C GLY A 50 -1.61 13.05 -6.93
N VAL A 51 -1.08 12.56 -5.80
CA VAL A 51 -0.74 13.39 -4.64
C VAL A 51 0.17 14.58 -5.03
N ASP A 52 0.99 14.42 -6.07
CA ASP A 52 1.89 15.45 -6.58
C ASP A 52 1.39 16.21 -7.83
N ARG A 53 0.13 16.01 -8.25
CA ARG A 53 -0.42 16.63 -9.47
C ARG A 53 -1.50 17.65 -9.13
N LEU A 54 -1.23 18.91 -9.46
CA LEU A 54 -2.19 20.00 -9.33
C LEU A 54 -2.77 20.37 -10.70
N ASN A 55 -4.08 20.17 -10.87
CA ASN A 55 -4.78 20.49 -12.11
C ASN A 55 -5.31 21.93 -12.07
N THR A 56 -4.87 22.78 -13.01
CA THR A 56 -5.33 24.17 -13.14
C THR A 56 -6.27 24.28 -14.34
N ILE A 57 -7.42 24.93 -14.17
CA ILE A 57 -8.43 25.14 -15.22
C ILE A 57 -8.54 26.62 -15.59
N ASN A 58 -8.98 26.90 -16.80
CA ASN A 58 -9.27 28.27 -17.22
C ASN A 58 -10.50 28.79 -16.43
N LYS A 59 -10.38 30.01 -15.86
CA LYS A 59 -11.44 30.66 -15.08
C LYS A 59 -12.74 30.83 -15.87
N VAL A 60 -12.65 30.99 -17.20
CA VAL A 60 -13.81 31.27 -18.08
C VAL A 60 -14.58 30.00 -18.44
N SER A 61 -13.90 28.90 -18.78
CA SER A 61 -14.54 27.63 -19.15
C SER A 61 -13.53 26.48 -19.21
N LEU A 62 -13.98 25.27 -18.87
CA LEU A 62 -13.20 24.03 -18.99
C LEU A 62 -12.90 23.65 -20.45
N ILE A 63 -13.66 24.15 -21.41
CA ILE A 63 -13.54 23.83 -22.84
C ILE A 63 -12.45 24.69 -23.51
N MET A 64 -12.11 25.84 -22.94
CA MET A 64 -11.03 26.67 -23.46
C MET A 64 -9.68 26.24 -22.87
N PRO A 65 -8.72 25.79 -23.69
CA PRO A 65 -7.39 25.44 -23.21
C PRO A 65 -6.68 26.67 -22.63
N LEU A 66 -5.77 26.44 -21.69
CA LEU A 66 -4.90 27.51 -21.19
C LEU A 66 -3.91 27.95 -22.28
N PRO A 67 -3.55 29.24 -22.34
CA PRO A 67 -2.51 29.71 -23.27
C PRO A 67 -1.17 29.02 -22.99
N PHE A 68 -0.42 28.65 -24.04
CA PHE A 68 0.90 28.00 -23.90
C PHE A 68 1.90 28.83 -23.11
N SER A 69 1.77 30.17 -23.11
CA SER A 69 2.61 31.07 -22.31
C SER A 69 2.52 30.83 -20.80
N TYR A 70 1.47 30.16 -20.32
CA TYR A 70 1.33 29.83 -18.89
C TYR A 70 2.21 28.65 -18.49
N ARG A 71 2.60 27.80 -19.44
CA ARG A 71 3.51 26.68 -19.18
C ARG A 71 4.83 27.16 -18.57
N ASP A 72 5.47 28.13 -19.24
CA ASP A 72 6.77 28.65 -18.83
C ASP A 72 6.67 29.42 -17.50
N ARG A 73 5.55 30.11 -17.26
CA ARG A 73 5.27 30.78 -15.99
C ARG A 73 5.08 29.80 -14.84
N LEU A 74 4.37 28.69 -15.07
CA LEU A 74 4.14 27.66 -14.06
C LEU A 74 5.41 26.91 -13.70
N LEU A 75 6.30 26.65 -14.66
CA LEU A 75 7.61 26.03 -14.40
C LEU A 75 8.54 26.88 -13.54
N GLN A 76 8.33 28.21 -13.49
CA GLN A 76 9.10 29.12 -12.65
C GLN A 76 8.63 29.13 -11.19
N VAL A 77 7.49 28.52 -10.88
CA VAL A 77 6.96 28.47 -9.51
C VAL A 77 7.82 27.50 -8.67
N PRO A 78 8.36 27.92 -7.52
CA PRO A 78 9.13 27.05 -6.64
C PRO A 78 8.32 25.82 -6.23
N GLY A 79 8.88 24.63 -6.43
CA GLY A 79 8.23 23.35 -6.12
C GLY A 79 7.52 22.67 -7.29
N VAL A 80 7.42 23.32 -8.45
CA VAL A 80 6.88 22.69 -9.67
C VAL A 80 8.00 21.89 -10.35
N SER A 81 7.82 20.57 -10.42
CA SER A 81 8.77 19.65 -11.07
C SER A 81 8.53 19.50 -12.58
N GLY A 82 7.29 19.70 -13.04
CA GLY A 82 6.94 19.58 -14.45
C GLY A 82 5.52 20.07 -14.73
N VAL A 83 5.31 20.54 -15.96
CA VAL A 83 4.01 20.98 -16.46
C VAL A 83 3.70 20.20 -17.73
N THR A 84 2.58 19.49 -17.72
CA THR A 84 2.07 18.69 -18.85
C THR A 84 0.63 19.10 -19.13
N PHE A 85 0.25 19.06 -20.41
CA PHE A 85 -1.12 19.16 -20.88
C PHE A 85 -1.50 17.82 -21.53
N ALA A 86 -2.76 17.41 -21.38
CA ALA A 86 -3.32 16.21 -22.01
C ALA A 86 -4.06 16.57 -23.30
#